data_AF-A0AAP5BL76-F1
#
_entry.id   AF-A0AAP5BL76-F1
#
_cell.length_a   1.000
_cell.length_b   1.000
_cell.length_c   1.000
_cell.angle_alpha   90.00
_cell.angle_beta   90.00
_cell.angle_gamma   90.00
#
_symmetry.space_group_name_H-M   'P 1'
#
loop_
_entity.id
_entity.type
_entity.pdbx_description
1 polymer ?
#
loop_
_entity_poly.entity_id
_entity_poly.type
_entity_poly.pdbx_seq_one_letter_code
_entity_poly.pdbx_strand_id
1 'polypeptide(L)'
;MQIELCLSAETIATDAIATAMKATAHAARVARVFDAMRGIVEKPDARLKHYTVDFYEHDRAYLQRTYATGQYGWVVRESGTHLVQLGRHPRMNEELDAALRVGPSRDCYLIDARAGTVMEVTEAKLREEMSRFTYVTGTHVVGKNGRTIAMMDVSMSPWAHANPPQGIVRFRSLDVPLTHEDLVALAQIGASEVIRVSHSLLTGTQTLELDGENLLDLIEQRAE
;
A
#
# COMPACT_ATOMS: atom_id res chain seq x y z
N MET A 1 -3.82 -35.72 27.26
CA MET A 1 -2.78 -35.82 26.21
C MET A 1 -2.34 -34.39 25.91
N GLN A 2 -1.32 -33.90 26.61
CA GLN A 2 -0.74 -32.57 26.41
C GLN A 2 0.32 -32.68 25.32
N ILE A 3 0.17 -31.92 24.24
CA ILE A 3 1.20 -31.74 23.21
C ILE A 3 2.01 -30.53 23.68
N GLU A 4 3.15 -30.78 24.34
CA GLU A 4 4.15 -29.74 24.57
C GLU A 4 4.85 -29.43 23.24
N LEU A 5 4.56 -28.25 22.69
CA LEU A 5 5.32 -27.66 21.59
C LEU A 5 6.69 -27.21 22.15
N CYS A 6 7.63 -28.13 22.26
CA CYS A 6 9.04 -27.79 22.47
C CYS A 6 9.62 -27.25 21.15
N LEU A 7 9.39 -25.96 20.86
CA LEU A 7 10.21 -25.24 19.89
C LEU A 7 11.64 -25.18 20.46
N SER A 8 12.60 -25.79 19.77
CA SER A 8 13.99 -25.75 20.20
C SER A 8 14.53 -24.31 20.12
N ALA A 9 15.43 -23.94 21.04
CA ALA A 9 16.06 -22.62 21.04
C ALA A 9 16.75 -22.28 19.70
N GLU A 10 17.21 -23.29 18.97
CA GLU A 10 17.80 -23.18 17.64
C GLU A 10 16.79 -22.79 16.55
N THR A 11 15.56 -23.33 16.63
CA THR A 11 14.46 -22.96 15.73
C THR A 11 14.05 -21.50 15.98
N ILE A 12 13.90 -21.11 17.26
CA ILE A 12 13.56 -19.74 17.66
C ILE A 12 14.62 -18.74 17.20
N ALA A 13 15.90 -19.08 17.34
CA ALA A 13 17.00 -18.21 16.91
C ALA A 13 17.05 -18.05 15.39
N THR A 14 16.81 -19.13 14.64
CA THR A 14 16.79 -19.11 13.17
C THR A 14 15.64 -18.25 12.64
N ASP A 15 14.45 -18.39 13.22
CA ASP A 15 13.27 -17.60 12.86
C ASP A 15 13.46 -16.11 13.19
N ALA A 16 14.08 -15.80 14.32
CA ALA A 16 14.41 -14.42 14.71
C ALA A 16 15.41 -13.78 13.74
N ILE A 17 16.46 -14.50 13.33
CA ILE A 17 17.44 -14.03 12.35
C ILE A 17 16.77 -13.80 10.99
N ALA A 18 15.96 -14.74 10.51
CA ALA A 18 15.25 -14.60 9.24
C ALA A 18 14.31 -13.38 9.25
N THR A 19 13.60 -13.15 10.36
CA THR A 19 12.72 -11.98 10.55
C THR A 19 13.51 -10.67 10.56
N ALA A 20 14.67 -10.63 11.23
CA ALA A 20 15.53 -9.45 11.25
C ALA A 20 16.12 -9.12 9.87
N MET A 21 16.52 -10.15 9.10
CA MET A 21 17.02 -9.97 7.74
C MET A 21 15.95 -9.41 6.80
N LYS A 22 14.72 -9.94 6.90
CA LYS A 22 13.52 -9.49 6.19
C LYS A 22 13.18 -8.02 6.47
N ALA A 23 13.11 -7.65 7.75
CA ALA A 23 12.91 -6.26 8.16
C ALA A 23 14.01 -5.32 7.63
N THR A 24 15.25 -5.81 7.57
CA THR A 24 16.39 -5.04 7.02
C THR A 24 16.28 -4.85 5.50
N ALA A 25 15.83 -5.86 4.77
CA ALA A 25 15.72 -5.82 3.31
C ALA A 25 14.57 -4.90 2.84
N HIS A 26 13.42 -4.94 3.51
CA HIS A 26 12.34 -3.96 3.33
C HIS A 26 12.81 -2.53 3.62
N ALA A 27 13.43 -2.30 4.78
CA ALA A 27 13.93 -0.98 5.15
C ALA A 27 14.93 -0.44 4.12
N ALA A 28 15.80 -1.31 3.60
CA ALA A 28 16.73 -0.97 2.52
C ALA A 28 16.01 -0.62 1.21
N ARG A 29 14.93 -1.33 0.85
CA ARG A 29 14.12 -1.02 -0.34
C ARG A 29 13.47 0.35 -0.22
N VAL A 30 12.82 0.63 0.91
CA VAL A 30 12.23 1.93 1.22
C VAL A 30 13.28 3.04 1.14
N ALA A 31 14.44 2.84 1.77
CA ALA A 31 15.53 3.81 1.75
C ALA A 31 16.01 4.11 0.33
N ARG A 32 16.24 3.08 -0.50
CA ARG A 32 16.67 3.26 -1.90
C ARG A 32 15.68 4.09 -2.72
N VAL A 33 14.38 3.78 -2.63
CA VAL A 33 13.34 4.51 -3.37
C VAL A 33 13.25 5.95 -2.86
N PHE A 34 13.24 6.13 -1.54
CA PHE A 34 13.17 7.44 -0.92
C PHE A 34 14.38 8.32 -1.27
N ASP A 35 15.59 7.75 -1.28
CA ASP A 35 16.82 8.46 -1.66
C ASP A 35 16.78 8.88 -3.14
N ALA A 36 16.24 8.04 -4.03
CA ALA A 36 16.06 8.40 -5.44
C ALA A 36 15.05 9.55 -5.61
N MET A 37 13.95 9.55 -4.86
CA MET A 37 12.99 10.67 -4.83
C MET A 37 13.62 11.92 -4.23
N ARG A 38 14.41 11.79 -3.15
CA ARG A 38 15.11 12.90 -2.50
C ARG A 38 16.03 13.62 -3.47
N GLY A 39 16.77 12.87 -4.29
CA GLY A 39 17.62 13.41 -5.35
C GLY A 39 16.90 14.25 -6.41
N ILE A 40 15.56 14.20 -6.48
CA ILE A 40 14.74 15.06 -7.34
C ILE A 40 14.31 16.33 -6.59
N VAL A 41 13.79 16.20 -5.37
CA VAL A 41 13.27 17.34 -4.60
C VAL A 41 14.36 18.24 -4.01
N GLU A 42 15.59 17.75 -3.88
CA GLU A 42 16.72 18.54 -3.39
C GLU A 42 17.52 19.23 -4.52
N LYS A 43 17.14 19.05 -5.79
CA LYS A 43 17.80 19.76 -6.90
C LYS A 43 17.64 21.29 -6.75
N PRO A 44 18.60 22.11 -7.22
CA PRO A 44 18.49 23.57 -7.15
C PRO A 44 17.21 24.11 -7.82
N ASP A 45 16.81 23.49 -8.93
CA ASP A 45 15.62 23.81 -9.73
C ASP A 45 14.41 22.93 -9.37
N ALA A 46 14.48 22.14 -8.29
CA ALA A 46 13.38 21.27 -7.87
C ALA A 46 12.07 22.03 -7.72
N ARG A 47 10.96 21.43 -8.16
CA ARG A 47 9.66 22.08 -8.11
C ARG A 47 9.12 22.27 -6.70
N LEU A 48 9.39 21.35 -5.78
CA LEU A 48 8.93 21.45 -4.39
C LEU A 48 9.63 22.63 -3.68
N LYS A 49 8.84 23.63 -3.25
CA LYS A 49 9.36 24.82 -2.54
C LYS A 49 8.77 25.00 -1.15
N HIS A 50 7.54 24.52 -0.93
CA HIS A 50 6.81 24.62 0.32
C HIS A 50 6.40 23.23 0.81
N TYR A 51 5.85 23.16 2.03
CA TYR A 51 5.29 21.93 2.63
C TYR A 51 6.16 20.69 2.43
N THR A 52 7.45 20.81 2.70
CA THR A 52 8.41 19.70 2.57
C THR A 52 8.08 18.51 3.47
N VAL A 53 7.22 18.71 4.47
CA VAL A 53 6.61 17.66 5.30
C VAL A 53 5.91 16.58 4.47
N ASP A 54 5.26 16.95 3.36
CA ASP A 54 4.61 16.00 2.46
C ASP A 54 5.60 14.97 1.93
N PHE A 55 6.81 15.42 1.58
CA PHE A 55 7.88 14.53 1.14
C PHE A 55 8.55 13.81 2.31
N TYR A 56 9.07 14.53 3.30
CA TYR A 56 9.92 13.94 4.33
C TYR A 56 9.18 13.04 5.33
N GLU A 57 7.91 13.32 5.59
CA GLU A 57 7.10 12.56 6.53
C GLU A 57 6.06 11.70 5.82
N HIS A 58 5.21 12.30 4.97
CA HIS A 58 4.05 11.58 4.43
C HIS A 58 4.44 10.57 3.34
N ASP A 59 5.22 10.98 2.33
CA ASP A 59 5.69 10.06 1.27
C ASP A 59 6.56 8.94 1.86
N ARG A 60 7.45 9.28 2.81
CA ARG A 60 8.28 8.29 3.51
C ARG A 60 7.43 7.28 4.28
N ALA A 61 6.47 7.73 5.08
CA ALA A 61 5.56 6.86 5.82
C ALA A 61 4.70 6.01 4.87
N TYR A 62 4.31 6.57 3.72
CA TYR A 62 3.57 5.83 2.69
C TYR A 62 4.39 4.69 2.10
N LEU A 63 5.66 4.94 1.74
CA LEU A 63 6.58 3.89 1.28
C LEU A 63 6.80 2.81 2.33
N GLN A 64 6.95 3.19 3.61
CA GLN A 64 7.09 2.24 4.72
C GLN A 64 5.85 1.35 4.84
N ARG A 65 4.65 1.94 4.89
CA ARG A 65 3.38 1.22 5.04
C ARG A 65 3.05 0.31 3.86
N THR A 66 3.47 0.68 2.65
CA THR A 66 3.24 -0.10 1.42
C THR A 66 4.41 -1.01 1.05
N TYR A 67 5.40 -1.09 1.95
CA TYR A 67 6.60 -1.90 1.81
C TYR A 67 7.45 -1.61 0.56
N ALA A 68 7.26 -0.42 -0.03
CA ALA A 68 7.84 -0.04 -1.32
C ALA A 68 7.69 -1.18 -2.36
N THR A 69 6.48 -1.73 -2.49
CA THR A 69 6.17 -2.82 -3.43
C THR A 69 5.54 -2.30 -4.71
N GLY A 70 5.70 -2.98 -5.84
CA GLY A 70 5.06 -2.59 -7.10
C GLY A 70 5.45 -1.20 -7.63
N GLN A 71 4.48 -0.54 -8.27
CA GLN A 71 4.66 0.75 -8.94
C GLN A 71 3.90 1.88 -8.25
N TYR A 72 4.42 3.11 -8.33
CA TYR A 72 3.80 4.30 -7.77
C TYR A 72 3.73 5.42 -8.80
N GLY A 73 2.68 6.23 -8.69
CA GLY A 73 2.57 7.53 -9.30
C GLY A 73 2.91 8.59 -8.26
N TRP A 74 3.75 9.55 -8.64
CA TRP A 74 4.18 10.62 -7.77
C TRP A 74 4.06 11.96 -8.48
N VAL A 75 3.32 12.88 -7.87
CA VAL A 75 3.12 14.24 -8.38
C VAL A 75 3.80 15.21 -7.43
N VAL A 76 4.69 16.04 -7.99
CA VAL A 76 5.40 17.09 -7.26
C VAL A 76 4.88 18.44 -7.72
N ARG A 77 4.49 19.28 -6.76
CA ARG A 77 4.08 20.67 -6.97
C ARG A 77 4.93 21.58 -6.09
N GLU A 78 4.82 22.89 -6.32
CA GLU A 78 5.47 23.87 -5.45
C GLU A 78 4.98 23.77 -4.00
N SER A 79 3.70 23.42 -3.82
CA SER A 79 3.02 23.41 -2.53
C SER A 79 2.97 22.03 -1.85
N GLY A 80 3.67 21.01 -2.34
CA GLY A 80 3.61 19.67 -1.76
C GLY A 80 3.74 18.53 -2.76
N THR A 81 3.66 17.30 -2.25
CA THR A 81 3.80 16.06 -3.03
C THR A 81 2.62 15.14 -2.79
N HIS A 82 2.27 14.30 -3.77
CA HIS A 82 1.26 13.25 -3.64
C HIS A 82 1.79 11.94 -4.22
N LEU A 83 1.97 10.93 -3.37
CA LEU A 83 2.43 9.60 -3.73
C LEU A 83 1.30 8.58 -3.58
N VAL A 84 1.04 7.80 -4.63
CA VAL A 84 0.03 6.74 -4.62
C VAL A 84 0.57 5.49 -5.30
N GLN A 85 0.31 4.32 -4.70
CA GLN A 85 0.63 3.03 -5.32
C GLN A 85 -0.40 2.69 -6.41
N LEU A 86 0.07 2.34 -7.60
CA LEU A 86 -0.76 2.16 -8.78
C LEU A 86 -1.27 0.71 -8.92
N GLY A 87 -2.36 0.57 -9.68
CA GLY A 87 -2.86 -0.73 -10.15
C GLY A 87 -3.53 -1.63 -9.11
N ARG A 88 -3.86 -1.10 -7.92
CA ARG A 88 -4.47 -1.84 -6.80
C ARG A 88 -5.99 -1.69 -6.74
N HIS A 89 -6.47 -0.44 -6.68
CA HIS A 89 -7.90 -0.14 -6.55
C HIS A 89 -8.22 1.24 -7.14
N PRO A 90 -9.32 1.43 -7.88
CA PRO A 90 -9.64 2.73 -8.50
C PRO A 90 -9.70 3.88 -7.51
N ARG A 91 -10.23 3.64 -6.29
CA ARG A 91 -10.32 4.64 -5.22
C ARG A 91 -8.98 5.28 -4.86
N MET A 92 -7.90 4.50 -4.87
CA MET A 92 -6.58 5.00 -4.52
C MET A 92 -6.10 6.04 -5.54
N ASN A 93 -6.49 5.88 -6.80
CA ASN A 93 -6.10 6.77 -7.88
C ASN A 93 -6.88 8.09 -7.86
N GLU A 94 -7.98 8.20 -7.11
CA GLU A 94 -8.81 9.41 -7.08
C GLU A 94 -8.07 10.60 -6.45
N GLU A 95 -7.29 10.38 -5.40
CA GLU A 95 -6.47 11.44 -4.78
C GLU A 95 -5.35 11.90 -5.73
N LEU A 96 -4.72 10.97 -6.44
CA LEU A 96 -3.72 11.29 -7.45
C LEU A 96 -4.35 12.01 -8.66
N ASP A 97 -5.55 11.61 -9.08
CA ASP A 97 -6.30 12.27 -10.16
C ASP A 97 -6.67 13.71 -9.78
N ALA A 98 -7.11 13.92 -8.54
CA ALA A 98 -7.37 15.26 -8.01
C ALA A 98 -6.09 16.10 -7.98
N ALA A 99 -4.97 15.53 -7.52
CA ALA A 99 -3.66 16.16 -7.54
C ALA A 99 -3.22 16.59 -8.96
N LEU A 100 -3.60 15.83 -9.99
CA LEU A 100 -3.37 16.14 -11.40
C LEU A 100 -4.37 17.15 -11.99
N ARG A 101 -5.46 17.50 -11.30
CA ARG A 101 -6.38 18.55 -11.74
C ARG A 101 -6.10 19.91 -11.09
N VAL A 102 -5.37 19.92 -9.99
CA VAL A 102 -5.10 21.12 -9.20
C VAL A 102 -3.81 21.80 -9.64
N GLY A 103 -3.91 23.11 -9.86
CA GLY A 103 -2.77 23.99 -10.13
C GLY A 103 -2.26 23.92 -11.58
N PRO A 104 -1.57 24.98 -12.05
CA PRO A 104 -1.07 25.07 -13.42
C PRO A 104 0.27 24.34 -13.63
N SER A 105 0.99 24.00 -12.56
CA SER A 105 2.41 23.63 -12.58
C SER A 105 2.68 22.39 -11.72
N ARG A 106 3.13 21.29 -12.34
CA ARG A 106 3.42 20.00 -11.68
C ARG A 106 4.42 19.18 -12.48
N ASP A 107 5.25 18.41 -11.78
CA ASP A 107 6.06 17.35 -12.37
C ASP A 107 5.44 16.00 -11.99
N CYS A 108 5.44 15.06 -12.93
CA CYS A 108 4.86 13.73 -12.75
C CYS A 108 5.97 12.69 -12.87
N TYR A 109 5.94 11.70 -11.99
CA TYR A 109 6.93 10.63 -11.98
C TYR A 109 6.24 9.27 -11.85
N LEU A 110 6.83 8.27 -12.51
CA LEU A 110 6.59 6.86 -12.24
C LEU A 110 7.75 6.31 -11.44
N ILE A 111 7.40 5.57 -10.39
CA ILE A 111 8.37 4.91 -9.52
C ILE A 111 8.18 3.40 -9.67
N ASP A 112 9.24 2.71 -10.05
CA ASP A 112 9.33 1.26 -9.91
C ASP A 112 10.12 0.97 -8.63
N ALA A 113 9.41 0.57 -7.58
CA ALA A 113 10.02 0.38 -6.28
C ALA A 113 10.87 -0.90 -6.20
N ARG A 114 10.64 -1.86 -7.10
CA ARG A 114 11.45 -3.07 -7.23
C ARG A 114 12.80 -2.74 -7.87
N ALA A 115 12.78 -1.96 -8.95
CA ALA A 115 13.99 -1.48 -9.62
C ALA A 115 14.69 -0.35 -8.86
N GLY A 116 13.97 0.34 -7.95
CA GLY A 116 14.48 1.51 -7.24
C GLY A 116 14.64 2.73 -8.14
N THR A 117 13.84 2.81 -9.21
CA THR A 117 13.97 3.85 -10.25
C THR A 117 12.82 4.85 -10.18
N VAL A 118 13.14 6.13 -10.33
CA VAL A 118 12.16 7.23 -10.47
C VAL A 118 12.35 7.85 -11.85
N MET A 119 11.30 7.85 -12.65
CA MET A 119 11.32 8.33 -14.03
C MET A 119 10.30 9.44 -14.21
N GLU A 120 10.74 10.58 -14.73
CA GLU A 120 9.84 11.67 -15.12
C GLU A 120 8.96 11.25 -16.30
N VAL A 121 7.68 11.57 -16.23
CA VAL A 121 6.70 11.26 -17.25
C VAL A 121 5.75 12.43 -17.49
N THR A 122 5.05 12.41 -18.62
CA THR A 122 3.96 13.36 -18.86
C THR A 122 2.74 13.02 -18.01
N GLU A 123 1.89 14.02 -17.75
CA GLU A 123 0.59 13.79 -17.10
C GLU A 123 -0.25 12.75 -17.86
N ALA A 124 -0.27 12.79 -19.19
CA ALA A 124 -1.00 11.84 -20.01
C ALA A 124 -0.50 10.40 -19.78
N LYS A 125 0.82 10.22 -19.67
CA LYS A 125 1.42 8.91 -19.39
C LYS A 125 1.10 8.43 -17.97
N LEU A 126 1.14 9.32 -16.98
CA LEU A 126 0.77 8.96 -15.62
C LEU A 126 -0.71 8.53 -15.54
N ARG A 127 -1.62 9.25 -16.21
CA ARG A 127 -3.04 8.88 -16.32
C ARG A 127 -3.24 7.53 -17.03
N GLU A 128 -2.46 7.25 -18.07
CA GLU A 128 -2.47 5.95 -18.74
C GLU A 128 -2.11 4.84 -17.75
N GLU A 129 -1.03 4.98 -16.98
CA GLU A 129 -0.64 3.97 -15.98
C GLU A 129 -1.66 3.86 -14.83
N MET A 130 -2.28 4.97 -14.40
CA MET A 130 -3.37 4.93 -13.42
C MET A 130 -4.60 4.13 -13.90
N SER A 131 -4.79 3.99 -15.21
CA SER A 131 -5.89 3.19 -15.77
C SER A 131 -5.59 1.68 -15.80
N ARG A 132 -4.34 1.29 -15.57
CA ARG A 132 -3.89 -0.11 -15.61
C ARG A 132 -3.99 -0.73 -14.22
N PHE A 133 -4.89 -1.69 -14.10
CA PHE A 133 -5.13 -2.40 -12.85
C PHE A 133 -4.56 -3.82 -12.91
N THR A 134 -3.65 -4.11 -11.98
CA THR A 134 -3.16 -5.47 -11.71
C THR A 134 -4.21 -6.28 -10.97
N TYR A 135 -4.99 -5.61 -10.11
CA TYR A 135 -6.06 -6.20 -9.31
C TYR A 135 -7.40 -5.65 -9.75
N VAL A 136 -8.39 -6.53 -9.87
CA VAL A 136 -9.76 -6.18 -10.21
C VAL A 136 -10.66 -6.55 -9.04
N THR A 137 -11.39 -5.57 -8.51
CA THR A 137 -12.35 -5.80 -7.43
C THR A 137 -13.77 -5.95 -7.99
N GLY A 138 -14.45 -7.00 -7.56
CA GLY A 138 -15.89 -7.17 -7.71
C GLY A 138 -16.57 -7.09 -6.34
N THR A 139 -17.91 -7.22 -6.31
CA THR A 139 -18.71 -7.06 -5.09
C THR A 139 -18.23 -7.90 -3.90
N HIS A 140 -17.70 -9.10 -4.16
CA HIS A 140 -17.22 -10.04 -3.13
C HIS A 140 -15.94 -10.78 -3.52
N VAL A 141 -15.21 -10.28 -4.53
CA VAL A 141 -14.06 -10.98 -5.10
C VAL A 141 -12.94 -10.03 -5.42
N VAL A 142 -11.71 -10.51 -5.23
CA VAL A 142 -10.50 -9.86 -5.72
C VAL A 142 -9.86 -10.77 -6.76
N GLY A 143 -9.71 -10.25 -7.97
CA GLY A 143 -9.04 -10.90 -9.08
C GLY A 143 -7.68 -10.30 -9.37
N LYS A 144 -6.76 -11.11 -9.91
CA LYS A 144 -5.45 -10.71 -10.43
C LYS A 144 -5.16 -11.54 -11.67
N ASN A 145 -4.69 -10.91 -12.75
CA ASN A 145 -4.34 -11.59 -14.01
C ASN A 145 -5.42 -12.56 -14.54
N GLY A 146 -6.70 -12.16 -14.44
CA GLY A 146 -7.84 -12.96 -14.89
C GLY A 146 -8.22 -14.14 -13.98
N ARG A 147 -7.63 -14.27 -12.79
CA ARG A 147 -7.97 -15.29 -11.79
C ARG A 147 -8.45 -14.65 -10.51
N THR A 148 -9.46 -15.22 -9.87
CA THR A 148 -9.84 -14.84 -8.50
C THR A 148 -8.77 -15.32 -7.53
N ILE A 149 -8.25 -14.43 -6.70
CA ILE A 149 -7.23 -14.75 -5.69
C ILE A 149 -7.82 -14.78 -4.26
N ALA A 150 -8.91 -14.06 -4.03
CA ALA A 150 -9.60 -14.06 -2.75
C ALA A 150 -11.09 -13.74 -2.91
N MET A 151 -11.90 -14.31 -2.03
CA MET A 151 -13.25 -13.80 -1.72
C MET A 151 -13.13 -12.71 -0.65
N MET A 152 -14.03 -11.73 -0.68
CA MET A 152 -14.02 -10.59 0.23
C MET A 152 -15.41 -10.35 0.80
N ASP A 153 -15.47 -10.22 2.12
CA ASP A 153 -16.64 -9.77 2.86
C ASP A 153 -16.29 -8.48 3.62
N VAL A 154 -17.15 -7.48 3.52
CA VAL A 154 -16.97 -6.17 4.15
C VAL A 154 -18.23 -5.82 4.90
N SER A 155 -18.08 -5.61 6.20
CA SER A 155 -19.16 -5.27 7.10
C SER A 155 -18.78 -4.08 7.97
N MET A 156 -19.77 -3.47 8.62
CA MET A 156 -19.56 -2.35 9.53
C MET A 156 -19.84 -2.81 10.96
N SER A 157 -18.96 -2.46 11.89
CA SER A 157 -19.26 -2.63 13.31
C SER A 157 -20.43 -1.73 13.72
N PRO A 158 -21.24 -2.14 14.71
CA PRO A 158 -22.33 -1.31 15.20
C PRO A 158 -21.78 -0.07 15.94
N TRP A 159 -22.60 0.97 16.03
CA TRP A 159 -22.34 2.08 16.94
C TRP A 159 -22.24 1.57 18.39
N ALA A 160 -21.16 1.92 19.09
CA ALA A 160 -20.96 1.50 20.47
C ALA A 160 -20.34 2.63 21.31
N HIS A 161 -21.03 3.08 22.37
CA HIS A 161 -20.53 4.02 23.39
C HIS A 161 -19.65 5.16 22.85
N ALA A 162 -20.19 6.00 21.95
CA ALA A 162 -19.49 7.12 21.31
C ALA A 162 -18.34 6.75 20.34
N ASN A 163 -18.14 5.47 20.03
CA ASN A 163 -17.27 5.03 18.95
C ASN A 163 -18.08 4.93 17.65
N PRO A 164 -17.65 5.62 16.58
CA PRO A 164 -18.29 5.51 15.27
C PRO A 164 -18.06 4.10 14.68
N PRO A 165 -18.94 3.64 13.78
CA PRO A 165 -18.77 2.41 13.02
C PRO A 165 -17.42 2.35 12.33
N GLN A 166 -16.79 1.19 12.40
CA GLN A 166 -15.53 0.89 11.73
C GLN A 166 -15.69 -0.32 10.82
N GLY A 167 -14.88 -0.39 9.77
CA GLY A 167 -14.93 -1.48 8.80
C GLY A 167 -14.34 -2.77 9.33
N ILE A 168 -15.00 -3.88 9.04
CA ILE A 168 -14.52 -5.25 9.30
C ILE A 168 -14.40 -5.92 7.95
N VAL A 169 -13.17 -6.26 7.55
CA VAL A 169 -12.87 -6.89 6.26
C VAL A 169 -12.35 -8.30 6.49
N ARG A 170 -12.97 -9.27 5.81
CA ARG A 170 -12.55 -10.67 5.82
C ARG A 170 -12.29 -11.16 4.42
N PHE A 171 -11.04 -11.52 4.16
CA PHE A 171 -10.66 -12.24 2.97
C PHE A 171 -10.64 -13.74 3.23
N ARG A 172 -11.04 -14.51 2.23
CA ARG A 172 -10.77 -15.94 2.14
C ARG A 172 -9.89 -16.17 0.92
N SER A 173 -8.68 -16.68 1.11
CA SER A 173 -7.85 -17.05 -0.04
C SER A 173 -8.51 -18.19 -0.81
N LEU A 174 -8.27 -18.20 -2.11
CA LEU A 174 -8.53 -19.39 -2.92
C LEU A 174 -7.22 -20.18 -3.06
N ASP A 175 -7.25 -21.35 -3.71
CA ASP A 175 -6.10 -22.25 -3.93
C ASP A 175 -5.02 -21.64 -4.87
N VAL A 176 -4.57 -20.43 -4.57
CA VAL A 176 -3.58 -19.64 -5.29
C VAL A 176 -2.59 -19.09 -4.27
N PRO A 177 -1.29 -19.38 -4.38
CA PRO A 177 -0.29 -18.81 -3.51
C PRO A 177 -0.27 -17.28 -3.59
N LEU A 178 -0.46 -16.61 -2.46
CA LEU A 178 -0.42 -15.15 -2.35
C LEU A 178 1.00 -14.68 -2.03
N THR A 179 1.54 -13.81 -2.88
CA THR A 179 2.83 -13.16 -2.67
C THR A 179 2.73 -12.07 -1.59
N HIS A 180 3.86 -11.60 -1.06
CA HIS A 180 3.88 -10.46 -0.13
C HIS A 180 3.18 -9.22 -0.72
N GLU A 181 3.41 -8.94 -2.01
CA GLU A 181 2.76 -7.86 -2.73
C GLU A 181 1.23 -8.06 -2.82
N ASP A 182 0.75 -9.29 -2.94
CA ASP A 182 -0.69 -9.59 -2.91
C ASP A 182 -1.30 -9.28 -1.54
N LEU A 183 -0.62 -9.59 -0.45
CA LEU A 183 -1.11 -9.29 0.89
C LEU A 183 -1.21 -7.77 1.13
N VAL A 184 -0.18 -7.02 0.73
CA VAL A 184 -0.21 -5.54 0.77
C VAL A 184 -1.36 -4.99 -0.08
N ALA A 185 -1.56 -5.54 -1.28
CA ALA A 185 -2.67 -5.15 -2.16
C ALA A 185 -4.04 -5.43 -1.52
N LEU A 186 -4.25 -6.61 -0.93
CA LEU A 186 -5.49 -6.96 -0.23
C LEU A 186 -5.77 -6.02 0.94
N ALA A 187 -4.74 -5.60 1.68
CA ALA A 187 -4.92 -4.64 2.77
C ALA A 187 -5.41 -3.27 2.27
N GLN A 188 -4.85 -2.77 1.18
CA GLN A 188 -5.26 -1.51 0.57
C GLN A 188 -6.64 -1.57 -0.09
N ILE A 189 -6.95 -2.69 -0.73
CA ILE A 189 -8.27 -2.98 -1.29
C ILE A 189 -9.30 -3.00 -0.17
N GLY A 190 -9.04 -3.73 0.92
CA GLY A 190 -9.94 -3.81 2.07
C GLY A 190 -10.28 -2.43 2.64
N ALA A 191 -9.27 -1.60 2.88
CA ALA A 191 -9.47 -0.22 3.35
C ALA A 191 -10.29 0.64 2.36
N SER A 192 -10.04 0.48 1.05
CA SER A 192 -10.80 1.19 0.00
C SER A 192 -12.26 0.76 -0.04
N GLU A 193 -12.51 -0.53 0.18
CA GLU A 193 -13.86 -1.11 0.16
C GLU A 193 -14.66 -0.74 1.40
N VAL A 194 -14.01 -0.57 2.56
CA VAL A 194 -14.64 0.01 3.76
C VAL A 194 -15.18 1.41 3.45
N ILE A 195 -14.37 2.28 2.82
CA ILE A 195 -14.81 3.62 2.42
C ILE A 195 -15.98 3.55 1.44
N ARG A 196 -15.94 2.60 0.49
CA ARG A 196 -17.01 2.41 -0.50
C ARG A 196 -18.32 1.99 0.17
N VAL A 197 -18.26 1.05 1.10
CA VAL A 197 -19.44 0.51 1.81
C VAL A 197 -19.99 1.51 2.82
N SER A 198 -19.13 2.27 3.51
CA SER A 198 -19.55 3.28 4.48
C SER A 198 -19.94 4.62 3.85
N HIS A 199 -19.58 4.85 2.59
CA HIS A 199 -19.66 6.13 1.90
C HIS A 199 -18.92 7.27 2.63
N SER A 200 -17.86 6.96 3.39
CA SER A 200 -17.12 7.93 4.19
C SER A 200 -15.62 7.68 4.18
N LEU A 201 -14.87 8.75 3.89
CA LEU A 201 -13.40 8.79 3.99
C LEU A 201 -12.88 8.69 5.43
N LEU A 202 -13.73 9.00 6.41
CA LEU A 202 -13.35 9.05 7.82
C LEU A 202 -13.59 7.72 8.54
N THR A 203 -14.17 6.74 7.84
CA THR A 203 -14.39 5.40 8.39
C THR A 203 -13.08 4.62 8.38
N GLY A 204 -12.51 4.41 9.56
CA GLY A 204 -11.36 3.53 9.72
C GLY A 204 -11.71 2.05 9.54
N THR A 205 -10.69 1.23 9.29
CA THR A 205 -10.79 -0.23 9.31
C THR A 205 -10.41 -0.73 10.71
N GLN A 206 -11.31 -1.46 11.36
CA GLN A 206 -11.09 -2.06 12.68
C GLN A 206 -10.32 -3.37 12.57
N THR A 207 -10.80 -4.26 11.71
CA THR A 207 -10.18 -5.57 11.48
C THR A 207 -10.04 -5.85 10.00
N LEU A 208 -8.96 -6.54 9.68
CA LEU A 208 -8.56 -6.90 8.34
C LEU A 208 -7.93 -8.28 8.41
N GLU A 209 -8.69 -9.28 7.98
CA GLU A 209 -8.34 -10.69 8.16
C GLU A 209 -8.17 -11.39 6.80
N LEU A 210 -7.28 -12.37 6.74
CA LEU A 210 -7.16 -13.34 5.66
C LEU A 210 -7.19 -14.74 6.25
N ASP A 211 -8.18 -15.54 5.86
CA ASP A 211 -8.37 -16.93 6.35
C ASP A 211 -8.46 -17.04 7.89
N GLY A 212 -8.93 -15.96 8.54
CA GLY A 212 -9.08 -15.88 9.99
C GLY A 212 -7.84 -15.37 10.73
N GLU A 213 -6.74 -15.09 10.03
CA GLU A 213 -5.53 -14.50 10.58
C GLU A 213 -5.48 -13.00 10.30
N ASN A 214 -4.81 -12.22 11.16
CA ASN A 214 -4.62 -10.79 10.95
C ASN A 214 -3.74 -10.54 9.73
N LEU A 215 -4.27 -9.83 8.74
CA LEU A 215 -3.56 -9.61 7.47
C LEU A 215 -2.31 -8.74 7.63
N LEU A 216 -2.29 -7.80 8.58
CA LEU A 216 -1.11 -6.97 8.82
C LEU A 216 0.04 -7.80 9.39
N ASP A 217 -0.26 -8.71 10.33
CA ASP A 217 0.72 -9.64 10.88
C ASP A 217 1.29 -10.57 9.79
N LEU A 218 0.42 -11.07 8.88
CA LEU A 218 0.84 -11.87 7.73
C LEU A 218 1.75 -11.11 6.76
N ILE A 219 1.50 -9.82 6.55
CA ILE A 219 2.36 -8.95 5.74
C ILE A 219 3.74 -8.85 6.39
N GLU A 220 3.81 -8.54 7.69
CA GLU A 220 5.06 -8.41 8.43
C GLU A 220 5.90 -9.70 8.39
N GLN A 221 5.27 -10.87 8.56
CA GLN A 221 5.94 -12.18 8.51
C GLN A 221 6.53 -12.50 7.11
N ARG A 222 5.96 -11.93 6.05
CA ARG A 222 6.35 -12.17 4.65
C ARG A 222 7.12 -11.01 4.02
N ALA A 223 7.49 -9.98 4.78
CA ALA A 223 8.24 -8.85 4.27
C ALA A 223 9.64 -9.26 3.79
N GLU A 224 9.80 -9.54 2.50
CA GLU A 224 11.10 -9.84 1.87
C GLU A 224 12.00 -8.61 1.71
#